data_AF-C9R839-F1
#
_entry.id   AF-C9R839-F1
#
_cell.length_a   1.000
_cell.length_b   1.000
_cell.length_c   1.000
_cell.angle_alpha   90.00
_cell.angle_beta   90.00
_cell.angle_gamma   90.00
#
_symmetry.space_group_name_H-M   'P 1'
#
loop_
_entity.id
_entity.type
_entity.pdbx_description
1 polymer ?
#
loop_
_entity_poly.entity_id
_entity_poly.type
_entity_poly.pdbx_seq_one_letter_code
_entity_poly.pdbx_strand_id
1 'polypeptide(L)'
;MRPELKELLLASMLGLLAGPVYWAAGPSRFLSWYACVLAAGVLSTAGWLKGLRPGKGAWLLWLLWPVLSGACAFFSLAVFGALRP
;
A
#
# COMPACT_ATOMS: atom_id res chain seq x y z
N MET A 1 11.96 20.11 8.95
CA MET A 1 10.78 19.57 8.24
C MET A 1 9.87 18.89 9.24
N ARG A 2 8.56 19.17 9.20
CA ARG A 2 7.57 18.49 10.05
C ARG A 2 7.47 17.00 9.64
N PRO A 3 7.27 16.08 10.60
CA PRO A 3 7.18 14.65 10.31
C PRO A 3 6.10 14.33 9.27
N GLU A 4 4.96 15.00 9.35
CA GLU A 4 3.84 14.88 8.39
C GLU A 4 4.28 15.17 6.94
N LEU A 5 5.12 16.19 6.75
CA LEU A 5 5.59 16.58 5.42
C LEU A 5 6.53 15.52 4.82
N LYS A 6 7.33 14.85 5.66
CA LYS A 6 8.23 13.77 5.22
C LYS A 6 7.43 12.54 4.77
N GLU A 7 6.38 12.19 5.50
CA GLU A 7 5.50 11.07 5.15
C GLU A 7 4.72 11.34 3.86
N LEU A 8 4.21 12.56 3.69
CA LEU A 8 3.52 12.97 2.48
C LEU A 8 4.45 12.91 1.27
N LEU A 9 5.71 13.33 1.43
CA LEU A 9 6.74 13.23 0.39
C LEU A 9 7.02 11.76 0.04
N LEU A 10 7.15 10.90 1.05
CA LEU A 10 7.46 9.48 0.86
C LEU A 10 6.30 8.74 0.18
N ALA A 11 5.05 9.02 0.57
CA ALA A 11 3.85 8.50 -0.08
C ALA A 11 3.74 8.98 -1.53
N SER A 12 4.02 10.26 -1.78
CA SER A 12 4.04 10.85 -3.12
C SER A 12 5.09 10.20 -4.00
N MET A 13 6.31 10.01 -3.49
CA MET A 13 7.39 9.35 -4.24
C MET A 13 7.08 7.88 -4.53
N LEU A 14 6.52 7.13 -3.56
CA LEU A 14 6.11 5.74 -3.78
C LEU A 14 4.97 5.64 -4.80
N GLY A 15 4.00 6.56 -4.76
CA GLY A 15 2.93 6.65 -5.76
C GLY A 15 3.45 6.96 -7.16
N LEU A 16 4.39 7.90 -7.28
CA LEU A 16 5.04 8.24 -8.55
C LEU A 16 5.92 7.12 -9.09
N LEU A 17 6.56 6.34 -8.21
CA LEU A 17 7.39 5.19 -8.59
C LEU A 17 6.56 3.95 -8.96
N ALA A 18 5.29 3.87 -8.56
CA ALA A 18 4.45 2.72 -8.88
C ALA A 18 4.26 2.52 -10.39
N GLY A 19 4.05 3.59 -11.15
CA GLY A 19 3.91 3.52 -12.62
C GLY A 19 5.18 2.99 -13.32
N PRO A 20 6.35 3.62 -13.11
CA PRO A 20 7.63 3.16 -13.65
C PRO A 20 7.98 1.73 -13.22
N VAL A 21 7.72 1.35 -11.97
CA VAL A 21 8.00 -0.01 -11.47
C VAL A 21 7.07 -1.04 -12.11
N TYR A 22 5.79 -0.71 -12.30
CA TYR A 22 4.86 -1.55 -13.04
C TYR A 22 5.35 -1.79 -14.48
N TRP A 23 5.79 -0.72 -15.14
CA TRP A 23 6.26 -0.77 -16.52
C TRP A 23 7.57 -1.55 -16.66
N ALA A 24 8.52 -1.37 -15.74
CA ALA A 24 9.84 -2.02 -15.80
C ALA A 24 9.81 -3.48 -15.30
N ALA A 25 9.06 -3.79 -14.25
CA ALA A 25 9.06 -5.12 -13.63
C ALA A 25 8.01 -6.07 -14.25
N GLY A 26 7.03 -5.52 -14.96
CA GLY A 26 5.88 -6.24 -15.46
C GLY A 26 4.89 -6.63 -14.36
N PRO A 27 3.67 -7.06 -14.74
CA PRO A 27 2.57 -7.29 -13.79
C PRO A 27 2.88 -8.36 -12.74
N SER A 28 3.67 -9.38 -13.06
CA SER A 28 4.00 -10.48 -12.14
C SER A 28 4.90 -10.05 -10.98
N ARG A 29 5.81 -9.09 -11.20
CA ARG A 29 6.75 -8.61 -10.17
C ARG A 29 6.27 -7.33 -9.49
N PHE A 30 5.39 -6.57 -10.14
CA PHE A 30 4.77 -5.38 -9.55
C PHE A 30 3.95 -5.71 -8.31
N LEU A 31 3.20 -6.82 -8.31
CA LEU A 31 2.43 -7.25 -7.15
C LEU A 31 3.30 -7.57 -5.95
N SER A 32 4.43 -8.23 -6.15
CA SER A 32 5.39 -8.50 -5.08
C SER A 32 6.01 -7.21 -4.53
N TRP A 33 6.34 -6.26 -5.42
CA TRP A 33 6.83 -4.93 -5.01
C TRP A 33 5.75 -4.16 -4.23
N TYR A 34 4.52 -4.13 -4.74
CA TYR A 34 3.40 -3.45 -4.10
C TYR A 34 3.08 -4.07 -2.73
N ALA A 35 3.07 -5.40 -2.61
CA ALA A 35 2.88 -6.10 -1.35
C ALA A 35 3.97 -5.75 -0.32
N CYS A 36 5.24 -5.67 -0.74
CA CYS A 36 6.35 -5.24 0.12
C CYS A 36 6.20 -3.79 0.58
N VAL A 37 5.89 -2.86 -0.33
CA VAL A 37 5.69 -1.44 0.00
C VAL A 37 4.50 -1.28 0.95
N LEU A 38 3.41 -2.02 0.71
CA LEU A 38 2.22 -1.98 1.55
C LEU A 38 2.48 -2.56 2.94
N ALA A 39 3.20 -3.69 3.04
CA ALA A 39 3.61 -4.27 4.32
C ALA A 39 4.54 -3.32 5.11
N ALA A 40 5.50 -2.68 4.44
CA ALA A 40 6.38 -1.70 5.06
C ALA A 40 5.61 -0.46 5.55
N GLY A 41 4.66 0.04 4.76
CA GLY A 41 3.77 1.14 5.13
C GLY A 41 2.94 0.81 6.37
N VAL A 42 2.31 -0.38 6.39
CA VAL A 42 1.57 -0.90 7.54
C VAL A 42 2.48 -0.94 8.79
N LEU A 43 3.65 -1.57 8.73
CA LEU A 43 4.55 -1.63 9.90
C LEU A 43 4.98 -0.24 10.41
N SER A 44 5.28 0.69 9.49
CA SER A 44 5.62 2.07 9.83
C SER A 44 4.48 2.78 10.56
N THR A 45 3.27 2.71 10.01
CA THR A 45 2.08 3.32 10.62
C THR A 45 1.71 2.67 11.94
N ALA A 46 1.88 1.35 12.10
CA ALA A 46 1.66 0.66 13.37
C ALA A 46 2.64 1.12 14.47
N GLY A 47 3.91 1.35 14.11
CA GLY A 47 4.90 1.92 15.02
C GLY A 47 4.52 3.32 15.49
N TRP A 48 3.98 4.14 14.59
CA TRP A 48 3.52 5.49 14.90
C TRP A 48 2.22 5.50 15.73
N LEU A 49 1.27 4.62 15.40
CA LEU A 49 0.01 4.44 16.12
C LEU A 49 0.23 4.01 17.57
N LYS A 50 1.25 3.20 17.88
CA LYS A 50 1.59 2.87 19.28
C LYS A 50 1.87 4.12 20.13
N GLY A 51 2.46 5.16 19.55
CA GLY A 51 2.71 6.43 20.23
C GLY A 51 1.46 7.28 20.47
N LEU A 52 0.45 7.15 19.62
CA LEU A 52 -0.76 7.99 19.63
C LEU A 52 -1.94 7.41 20.45
N ARG A 53 -1.83 6.15 20.93
CA ARG A 53 -2.93 5.42 21.60
C ARG A 53 -4.29 5.57 20.89
N PRO A 54 -4.37 5.27 19.59
CA PRO A 54 -5.60 5.40 18.81
C PRO A 54 -6.71 4.53 19.40
N GLY A 55 -7.94 5.05 19.38
CA GLY A 55 -9.12 4.29 19.81
C GLY A 55 -9.34 3.04 18.96
N LYS A 56 -10.12 2.08 19.49
CA LYS A 56 -10.42 0.79 18.83
C LYS A 56 -10.93 0.95 17.39
N GLY A 57 -11.72 1.99 17.11
CA GLY A 57 -12.23 2.30 15.76
C GLY A 57 -11.15 2.69 14.76
N ALA A 58 -10.14 3.44 15.19
CA ALA A 58 -9.02 3.82 14.32
C ALA A 58 -8.11 2.62 14.01
N TRP A 59 -7.94 1.69 14.96
CA TRP A 59 -7.28 0.40 14.71
C TRP A 59 -8.05 -0.47 13.70
N LEU A 60 -9.38 -0.50 13.81
CA LEU A 60 -10.25 -1.22 12.87
C LEU A 60 -10.16 -0.63 11.45
N LEU A 61 -10.25 0.68 11.31
CA LEU A 61 -10.06 1.37 10.03
C LEU A 61 -8.67 1.13 9.44
N TRP A 62 -7.65 1.14 10.30
CA TRP A 62 -6.27 0.88 9.90
C TRP A 62 -6.05 -0.56 9.42
N LEU A 63 -6.70 -1.56 10.03
CA LEU A 63 -6.69 -2.95 9.55
C LEU A 63 -7.58 -3.16 8.31
N LEU A 64 -8.66 -2.40 8.17
CA LEU A 64 -9.57 -2.49 7.03
C LEU A 64 -8.88 -2.04 5.73
N TRP A 65 -8.00 -1.04 5.82
CA TRP A 65 -7.25 -0.52 4.68
C TRP A 65 -6.43 -1.58 3.91
N PRO A 66 -5.50 -2.33 4.54
CA PRO A 66 -4.75 -3.38 3.84
C PRO A 66 -5.63 -4.51 3.33
N VAL A 67 -6.75 -4.83 4.01
CA VAL A 67 -7.74 -5.81 3.53
C VAL A 67 -8.40 -5.32 2.24
N LEU A 68 -8.84 -4.06 2.19
CA LEU A 68 -9.42 -3.46 0.99
C LEU A 68 -8.42 -3.34 -0.14
N SER A 69 -7.17 -2.95 0.14
CA SER A 69 -6.10 -2.91 -0.88
C SER A 69 -5.81 -4.31 -1.44
N GLY A 70 -5.76 -5.34 -0.59
CA GLY A 70 -5.60 -6.72 -1.01
C GLY A 70 -6.77 -7.23 -1.86
N ALA A 71 -8.00 -6.90 -1.46
CA ALA A 71 -9.21 -7.23 -2.23
C ALA A 71 -9.22 -6.55 -3.60
N CYS A 72 -8.88 -5.26 -3.67
CA CYS A 72 -8.76 -4.52 -4.94
C CYS A 72 -7.66 -5.11 -5.85
N ALA A 73 -6.52 -5.52 -5.28
CA ALA A 73 -5.44 -6.16 -6.03
C ALA A 73 -5.87 -7.52 -6.58
N PHE A 74 -6.54 -8.35 -5.77
CA PHE A 74 -7.09 -9.63 -6.20
C PHE A 74 -8.15 -9.44 -7.29
N PHE A 75 -9.04 -8.45 -7.14
CA PHE A 75 -10.07 -8.16 -8.13
C PHE A 75 -9.47 -7.66 -9.44
N SER A 76 -8.47 -6.77 -9.39
CA SER A 76 -7.72 -6.34 -10.58
C SER A 76 -7.05 -7.53 -11.27
N LEU A 77 -6.41 -8.42 -10.52
CA LEU A 77 -5.80 -9.62 -11.08
C LEU A 77 -6.81 -10.59 -11.69
N ALA A 78 -7.96 -10.80 -11.04
CA ALA A 78 -9.01 -11.68 -11.53
C ALA A 78 -9.62 -11.12 -12.83
N VAL A 79 -9.88 -9.82 -12.88
CA VAL A 79 -10.46 -9.16 -14.06
C VAL A 79 -9.46 -9.07 -15.21
N PHE A 80 -8.21 -8.63 -14.97
CA PHE A 80 -7.19 -8.53 -16.02
C PHE A 80 -6.57 -9.88 -16.40
N GLY A 81 -6.55 -10.85 -15.48
CA GLY A 81 -6.12 -12.22 -15.75
C GLY A 81 -7.11 -13.00 -16.61
N ALA A 82 -8.42 -12.75 -16.46
CA ALA A 82 -9.48 -13.34 -17.29
C ALA A 82 -9.56 -12.74 -18.71
N LEU A 83 -8.88 -11.61 -18.97
CA LEU A 83 -8.85 -10.92 -20.27
C LEU A 83 -7.60 -11.26 -21.11
N ARG A 84 -6.72 -12.15 -20.65
CA ARG A 84 -5.64 -12.69 -21.48
C ARG A 84 -6.16 -13.92 -22.25
N PRO A 85 -6.08 -13.93 -23.60
CA PRO A 85 -6.37 -15.13 -24.40
C PRO A 85 -5.34 -16.24 -24.15
#